data_AF-C5LZG3-F1
#
_entry.id   AF-C5LZG3-F1
#
_cell.length_a   1.000
_cell.length_b   1.000
_cell.length_c   1.000
_cell.angle_alpha   90.00
_cell.angle_beta   90.00
_cell.angle_gamma   90.00
#
_symmetry.space_group_name_H-M   'P 1'
#
loop_
_entity.id
_entity.type
_entity.pdbx_description
1 polymer ?
#
loop_
_entity_poly.entity_id
_entity_poly.type
_entity_poly.pdbx_seq_one_letter_code
_entity_poly.pdbx_strand_id
1 'polypeptide(L)'
;LINKDFPTYHATGFYSTVARMNHSCSPNAKVIFNNTTNKMEVISLKPINIGDEIRISYVPIDLDLNTRRHRLKDYGFLCNCQRCLTEQQQQQQ
;
A
#
# COMPACT_ATOMS: atom_id res chain seq x y z
N LEU A 1 16.86 -12.29 -25.95
CA LEU A 1 17.46 -12.04 -24.62
C LEU A 1 16.45 -11.27 -23.77
N ILE A 2 15.53 -11.98 -23.11
CA ILE A 2 14.64 -11.39 -22.11
C ILE A 2 15.20 -11.84 -20.77
N ASN A 3 15.66 -10.88 -19.98
CA ASN A 3 16.33 -11.12 -18.71
C ASN A 3 15.30 -11.71 -17.73
N LYS A 4 15.53 -12.92 -17.21
CA LYS A 4 14.60 -13.68 -16.34
C LYS A 4 14.50 -13.11 -14.91
N ASP A 5 15.25 -12.06 -14.62
CA ASP A 5 15.41 -11.50 -13.27
C ASP A 5 14.43 -10.35 -12.96
N PHE A 6 13.54 -10.00 -13.89
CA PHE A 6 12.49 -9.01 -13.68
C PHE A 6 11.11 -9.67 -13.68
N PRO A 7 10.24 -9.41 -12.68
CA PRO A 7 8.86 -9.85 -12.77
C PRO A 7 8.24 -9.30 -14.05
N THR A 8 7.52 -10.15 -14.78
CA THR A 8 6.87 -9.78 -16.05
C THR A 8 5.81 -8.71 -15.79
N TYR A 9 6.19 -7.45 -15.89
CA TYR A 9 5.26 -6.34 -15.98
C TYR A 9 4.47 -6.49 -17.29
N HIS A 10 3.20 -6.86 -17.20
CA HIS A 10 2.34 -7.03 -18.39
C HIS A 10 1.85 -5.68 -18.94
N ALA A 11 1.45 -4.74 -18.05
CA ALA A 11 0.92 -3.44 -18.42
C ALA A 11 0.83 -2.49 -17.19
N THR A 12 0.48 -1.22 -17.44
CA THR A 12 0.07 -0.24 -16.43
C THR A 12 -1.38 0.19 -16.69
N GLY A 13 -2.15 0.44 -15.63
CA GLY A 13 -3.55 0.87 -15.73
C GLY A 13 -3.92 1.92 -14.69
N PHE A 14 -4.88 2.78 -15.03
CA PHE A 14 -5.41 3.82 -14.14
C PHE A 14 -6.76 3.42 -13.57
N TYR A 15 -6.85 3.33 -12.24
CA TYR A 15 -8.06 2.92 -11.53
C TYR A 15 -8.51 4.02 -10.59
N SER A 16 -9.31 4.96 -11.10
CA SER A 16 -9.74 6.16 -10.36
C SER A 16 -10.44 5.86 -9.03
N THR A 17 -11.16 4.73 -8.94
CA THR A 17 -11.78 4.29 -7.69
C THR A 17 -10.79 3.86 -6.63
N VAL A 18 -9.76 3.13 -7.02
CA VAL A 18 -8.71 2.67 -6.10
C VAL A 18 -7.78 3.83 -5.72
N ALA A 19 -7.53 4.76 -6.64
CA ALA A 19 -6.69 5.93 -6.42
C ALA A 19 -7.23 6.90 -5.34
N ARG A 20 -8.50 6.75 -4.91
CA ARG A 20 -9.07 7.52 -3.78
C ARG A 20 -8.71 6.96 -2.40
N MET A 21 -8.20 5.73 -2.32
CA MET A 21 -7.96 5.06 -1.04
C MET A 21 -6.59 5.48 -0.50
N ASN A 22 -6.58 6.13 0.68
CA ASN A 22 -5.35 6.62 1.27
C ASN A 22 -4.42 5.50 1.76
N HIS A 23 -3.17 5.88 1.99
CA HIS A 23 -2.13 5.01 2.48
C HIS A 23 -2.25 4.69 3.99
N SER A 24 -1.92 3.46 4.38
CA SER A 24 -1.48 3.11 5.74
C SER A 24 -0.44 1.99 5.71
N CYS A 25 0.64 2.12 6.52
CA CYS A 25 1.60 1.02 6.73
C CYS A 25 1.02 -0.16 7.54
N SER A 26 -0.20 -0.01 8.07
CA SER A 26 -1.04 -1.07 8.64
C SER A 26 -2.42 -0.98 7.98
N PRO A 27 -2.53 -1.40 6.71
CA PRO A 27 -3.75 -1.22 5.91
C PRO A 27 -4.91 -2.09 6.43
N ASN A 28 -6.13 -1.73 6.08
CA ASN A 28 -7.32 -2.58 6.29
C ASN A 28 -7.82 -3.23 4.99
N ALA A 29 -7.24 -2.88 3.84
CA ALA A 29 -7.51 -3.53 2.57
C ALA A 29 -6.24 -3.68 1.72
N LYS A 30 -6.26 -4.62 0.79
CA LYS A 30 -5.24 -4.77 -0.26
C LYS A 30 -5.87 -4.65 -1.64
N VAL A 31 -5.06 -4.21 -2.59
CA VAL A 31 -5.42 -4.17 -4.02
C VAL A 31 -4.81 -5.39 -4.70
N ILE A 32 -5.61 -6.13 -5.45
CA ILE A 32 -5.12 -7.20 -6.33
C ILE A 32 -5.63 -6.96 -7.75
N PHE A 33 -4.89 -7.44 -8.74
CA PHE A 33 -5.40 -7.57 -10.10
C PHE A 33 -5.77 -9.02 -10.36
N ASN A 34 -7.05 -9.26 -10.66
CA ASN A 34 -7.56 -10.58 -10.99
C ASN A 34 -7.45 -10.83 -12.49
N ASN A 35 -6.50 -11.68 -12.89
CA ASN A 35 -6.23 -12.01 -14.29
C ASN A 35 -7.40 -12.72 -14.99
N THR A 36 -8.27 -13.40 -14.23
CA THR A 36 -9.42 -14.12 -14.80
C THR A 36 -10.55 -13.16 -15.16
N THR A 37 -10.81 -12.17 -14.29
CA THR A 37 -11.89 -11.21 -14.49
C THR A 37 -11.43 -9.91 -15.17
N ASN A 38 -10.12 -9.71 -15.32
CA ASN A 38 -9.47 -8.47 -15.75
C ASN A 38 -9.89 -7.24 -14.91
N LYS A 39 -10.08 -7.44 -13.60
CA LYS A 39 -10.52 -6.40 -12.68
C LYS A 39 -9.47 -6.13 -11.60
N MET A 40 -9.41 -4.87 -11.19
CA MET A 40 -8.76 -4.51 -9.94
C MET A 40 -9.76 -4.69 -8.81
N GLU A 41 -9.39 -5.51 -7.83
CA GLU A 41 -10.22 -5.88 -6.69
C GLU A 41 -9.59 -5.34 -5.40
N VAL A 42 -10.44 -4.81 -4.52
CA VAL A 42 -10.04 -4.32 -3.20
C VAL A 42 -10.60 -5.28 -2.16
N ILE A 43 -9.71 -5.94 -1.44
CA ILE A 43 -10.06 -7.02 -0.52
C ILE A 43 -9.75 -6.57 0.90
N SER A 44 -10.74 -6.65 1.79
CA SER A 44 -10.57 -6.38 3.22
C SER A 44 -9.59 -7.37 3.85
N LEU A 45 -8.64 -6.87 4.64
CA LEU A 45 -7.68 -7.66 5.42
C LEU A 45 -8.15 -7.91 6.87
N LYS A 46 -9.13 -7.11 7.32
CA LYS A 46 -9.75 -7.16 8.64
C LYS A 46 -11.19 -6.63 8.54
N PRO A 47 -12.06 -6.88 9.53
CA PRO A 47 -13.39 -6.28 9.55
C PRO A 47 -13.32 -4.75 9.38
N ILE A 48 -14.24 -4.20 8.59
CA ILE A 48 -14.37 -2.75 8.33
C ILE A 48 -15.80 -2.36 8.71
N ASN A 49 -15.94 -1.44 9.65
CA ASN A 49 -17.24 -0.97 10.13
C ASN A 49 -17.72 0.23 9.30
N ILE A 50 -19.00 0.56 9.44
CA ILE A 50 -19.56 1.78 8.84
C ILE A 50 -18.81 3.01 9.39
N GLY A 51 -18.34 3.85 8.49
CA GLY A 51 -17.56 5.06 8.83
C GLY A 51 -16.04 4.85 8.86
N ASP A 52 -15.55 3.61 8.81
CA ASP A 52 -14.11 3.35 8.71
C ASP A 52 -13.57 3.76 7.34
N GLU A 53 -12.47 4.49 7.32
CA GLU A 53 -11.75 4.77 6.08
C GLU A 53 -11.04 3.51 5.57
N ILE A 54 -11.23 3.21 4.28
CA ILE A 54 -10.50 2.15 3.59
C ILE A 54 -9.10 2.65 3.24
N ARG A 55 -8.08 1.97 3.75
CA ARG A 55 -6.67 2.30 3.56
C ARG A 55 -5.91 1.12 2.99
N ILE A 56 -5.13 1.39 1.93
CA ILE A 56 -4.27 0.43 1.24
C ILE A 56 -2.80 0.75 1.50
N SER A 57 -1.87 -0.12 1.12
CA SER A 57 -0.44 0.21 1.18
C SER A 57 0.10 0.52 -0.21
N TYR A 58 0.67 1.72 -0.36
CA TYR A 58 1.35 2.17 -1.58
C TYR A 58 2.77 1.63 -1.71
N VAL A 59 3.34 1.11 -0.60
CA VAL A 59 4.68 0.54 -0.54
C VAL A 59 4.63 -0.84 0.10
N PRO A 60 5.62 -1.72 -0.13
CA PRO A 60 5.70 -3.01 0.56
C PRO A 60 5.70 -2.82 2.10
N ILE A 61 4.89 -3.62 2.79
CA ILE A 61 4.65 -3.50 4.24
C ILE A 61 5.76 -4.11 5.08
N ASP A 62 6.60 -4.95 4.51
CA ASP A 62 7.75 -5.62 5.13
C ASP A 62 8.98 -4.71 5.29
N LEU A 63 8.98 -3.54 4.66
CA LEU A 63 10.06 -2.56 4.75
C LEU A 63 10.10 -1.88 6.13
N ASP A 64 11.28 -1.43 6.56
CA ASP A 64 11.48 -0.65 7.78
C ASP A 64 10.90 0.77 7.68
N LEU A 65 10.75 1.45 8.83
CA LEU A 65 10.14 2.77 8.94
C LEU A 65 10.77 3.81 7.99
N ASN A 66 12.10 3.87 7.95
CA ASN A 66 12.82 4.89 7.21
C ASN A 66 12.68 4.65 5.72
N THR A 67 12.78 3.39 5.28
CA THR A 67 12.56 3.02 3.87
C THR A 67 11.12 3.30 3.43
N ARG A 68 10.11 2.97 4.24
CA ARG A 68 8.70 3.29 3.91
C ARG A 68 8.50 4.80 3.78
N ARG A 69 8.99 5.60 4.73
CA ARG A 69 8.88 7.07 4.68
C ARG A 69 9.60 7.67 3.49
N HIS A 70 10.79 7.16 3.15
CA HIS A 70 11.54 7.61 2.00
C HIS A 70 10.75 7.39 0.70
N ARG A 71 10.20 6.19 0.48
CA ARG A 71 9.41 5.88 -0.72
C ARG A 71 8.08 6.64 -0.81
N LEU A 72 7.49 7.00 0.34
CA LEU A 72 6.26 7.80 0.37
C LEU A 72 6.48 9.28 0.04
N LYS A 73 7.73 9.77 0.01
CA LYS A 73 8.04 11.15 -0.40
C LYS A 73 7.57 11.44 -1.82
N ASP A 74 7.61 10.45 -2.71
CA ASP A 74 7.14 10.57 -4.10
C ASP A 74 5.63 10.88 -4.19
N TYR A 75 4.88 10.56 -3.14
CA TYR A 75 3.45 10.85 -3.01
C TYR A 75 3.18 12.17 -2.28
N GLY A 76 4.21 12.90 -1.82
CA GLY A 76 4.08 14.23 -1.24
C GLY A 76 3.50 14.29 0.18
N PHE A 77 3.53 13.19 0.96
CA PHE A 77 3.04 13.17 2.34
C PHE A 77 3.96 12.40 3.31
N LEU A 78 3.82 12.69 4.61
CA LEU A 78 4.44 11.92 5.68
C LEU A 78 3.40 10.99 6.32
N CYS A 79 3.65 9.67 6.31
CA CYS A 79 2.76 8.71 6.94
C CYS A 79 2.83 8.79 8.47
N ASN A 80 1.67 9.06 9.08
CA ASN A 80 1.46 9.13 10.53
C ASN A 80 0.51 8.03 11.04
N CYS A 81 0.44 6.89 10.35
CA CYS A 81 -0.38 5.77 10.83
C CYS A 81 0.19 5.20 12.14
N GLN A 82 -0.64 4.47 12.89
CA GLN A 82 -0.27 3.94 14.21
C GLN A 82 1.06 3.17 14.20
N ARG A 83 1.30 2.34 13.18
CA ARG A 83 2.56 1.59 13.04
C ARG A 83 3.77 2.52 12.93
N CYS A 84 3.67 3.58 12.11
CA CYS A 84 4.77 4.54 11.96
C CYS A 84 5.03 5.32 13.25
N LEU A 85 3.98 5.69 14.00
CA LEU A 85 4.13 6.38 15.28
C LEU A 85 4.80 5.48 16.33
N THR A 86 4.37 4.21 16.43
CA THR A 86 4.95 3.24 17.36
C THR A 86 6.41 2.92 17.03
N GLU A 87 6.74 2.64 15.76
CA GLU A 87 8.13 2.37 15.35
C GLU A 87 9.02 3.59 15.55
N GLN A 88 8.52 4.82 15.33
CA GLN A 88 9.27 6.04 15.59
C GLN A 88 9.60 6.21 17.08
N GLN A 89 8.66 5.92 17.97
CA GLN A 89 8.90 5.98 19.41
C GLN A 89 9.96 4.96 19.85
N GLN A 90 9.94 3.76 19.28
CA GLN A 90 10.92 2.70 19.57
C GLN A 90 12.34 3.06 19.12
N GLN A 91 12.50 3.81 18.03
CA GLN A 91 13.82 4.27 17.55
C GLN A 91 14.41 5.42 18.38
N GLN A 92 13.62 6.04 19.26
CA GLN A 92 14.05 7.14 20.13
C GLN A 92 14.41 6.68 21.54
N GLN A 93 14.27 5.38 21.81
CA GLN A 93 14.69 4.71 23.05
C GLN A 93 16.04 4.03 22.83
#